data_AF-A0A8S2AP91-F1
#
_entry.id   AF-A0A8S2AP91-F1
#
_cell.length_a   1.000
_cell.length_b   1.000
_cell.length_c   1.000
_cell.angle_alpha   90.00
_cell.angle_beta   90.00
_cell.angle_gamma   90.00
#
_symmetry.space_group_name_H-M   'P 1'
#
loop_
_entity.id
_entity.type
_entity.pdbx_description
1 polymer ?
#
loop_
_entity_poly.entity_id
_entity_poly.type
_entity_poly.pdbx_seq_one_letter_code
_entity_poly.pdbx_strand_id
1 'polypeptide(L)'
;MISEHAEFGALSFKDIRSASDGTRKSLFTLDDGLVIETVVIPWDRGRTIACVSSQVGCAMNCQFCYTGQKTADIRLSHFLSS
;
A
#
# COMPACT_ATOMS: atom_id res chain seq x y z
N MET A 1 31.79 6.76 5.21
CA MET A 1 31.24 5.82 6.21
C MET A 1 29.73 6.02 6.19
N ILE A 2 28.94 5.05 5.70
CA ILE A 2 27.50 5.23 5.39
C ILE A 2 26.65 5.60 6.62
N SER A 3 27.13 5.28 7.82
CA SER A 3 26.44 5.50 9.09
C SER A 3 26.26 6.97 9.51
N GLU A 4 26.96 7.94 8.91
CA GLU A 4 26.83 9.36 9.29
C GLU A 4 25.71 10.11 8.55
N HIS A 5 25.19 9.57 7.44
CA HIS A 5 24.22 10.28 6.58
C HIS A 5 23.06 9.39 6.08
N ALA A 6 22.85 8.21 6.66
CA ALA A 6 21.78 7.32 6.25
C ALA A 6 20.75 7.15 7.37
N GLU A 7 19.50 7.45 7.06
CA GLU A 7 18.35 7.13 7.90
C GLU A 7 17.55 6.00 7.24
N PHE A 8 17.22 4.98 8.02
CA PHE A 8 16.35 3.88 7.59
C PHE A 8 14.98 4.07 8.25
N GLY A 9 14.05 4.67 7.50
CA GLY A 9 12.66 4.80 7.92
C GLY A 9 11.90 3.48 7.75
N ALA A 10 10.97 3.20 8.67
CA ALA A 10 10.03 2.09 8.56
C ALA A 10 8.62 2.64 8.34
N LEU A 11 7.86 1.97 7.48
CA LEU A 11 6.46 2.27 7.27
C LEU A 11 5.64 1.95 8.53
N SER A 12 4.75 2.85 8.93
CA SER A 12 3.88 2.61 10.08
C SER A 12 2.72 1.70 9.68
N PHE A 13 2.69 0.47 10.21
CA PHE A 13 1.58 -0.46 9.98
C PHE A 13 0.27 0.12 10.52
N LYS A 14 -0.81 -0.07 9.77
CA LYS A 14 -2.10 0.55 10.08
C LYS A 14 -3.26 -0.42 10.12
N ASP A 15 -3.43 -1.25 9.11
CA ASP A 15 -4.50 -2.26 9.08
C ASP A 15 -4.15 -3.38 8.11
N ILE A 16 -4.84 -4.52 8.26
CA ILE A 16 -4.73 -5.64 7.34
C ILE A 16 -6.08 -6.33 7.11
N ARG A 17 -6.36 -6.60 5.83
CA ARG A 17 -7.50 -7.40 5.37
C ARG A 17 -6.96 -8.70 4.80
N SER A 18 -7.52 -9.82 5.26
CA SER A 18 -7.13 -11.16 4.78
C SER A 18 -8.30 -11.78 4.03
N ALA A 19 -8.04 -12.30 2.84
CA ALA A 19 -8.99 -13.08 2.05
C ALA A 19 -8.84 -14.57 2.37
N SER A 20 -9.86 -15.35 1.99
CA SER A 20 -9.92 -16.80 2.25
C SER A 20 -8.87 -17.61 1.48
N ASP A 21 -8.34 -17.07 0.38
CA ASP A 21 -7.28 -17.67 -0.42
C ASP A 21 -5.87 -17.42 0.15
N GLY A 22 -5.77 -16.74 1.29
CA GLY A 22 -4.52 -16.36 1.93
C GLY A 22 -3.93 -15.04 1.43
N THR A 23 -4.56 -14.37 0.46
CA THR A 23 -4.17 -13.03 0.03
C THR A 23 -4.34 -12.03 1.18
N ARG A 24 -3.32 -11.21 1.42
CA ARG A 24 -3.29 -10.22 2.50
C ARG A 24 -3.04 -8.83 1.96
N LYS A 25 -4.00 -7.92 2.15
CA LYS A 25 -3.87 -6.50 1.83
C LYS A 25 -3.55 -5.73 3.10
N SER A 26 -2.37 -5.12 3.16
CA SER A 26 -1.91 -4.30 4.27
C SER A 26 -1.95 -2.82 3.91
N LEU A 27 -2.32 -1.99 4.87
CA LEU A 27 -2.24 -0.53 4.78
C LEU A 27 -1.10 -0.03 5.66
N PHE A 28 -0.37 0.95 5.14
CA PHE A 28 0.71 1.64 5.84
C PHE A 28 0.51 3.14 5.80
N THR A 29 0.92 3.81 6.86
CA THR A 29 0.97 5.28 6.95
C THR A 29 2.40 5.74 6.71
N LEU A 30 2.54 6.78 5.90
CA LEU A 30 3.79 7.49 5.64
C LEU A 30 3.99 8.64 6.64
N ASP A 31 5.17 9.25 6.64
CA ASP A 31 5.52 10.33 7.58
C ASP A 31 4.65 11.58 7.43
N ASP A 32 4.09 11.82 6.24
CA ASP A 32 3.14 12.89 5.95
C ASP A 32 1.68 12.55 6.29
N GLY A 33 1.44 11.38 6.90
CA GLY A 33 0.12 10.89 7.27
C GLY A 33 -0.69 10.29 6.13
N LEU A 34 -0.15 10.26 4.90
CA LEU A 34 -0.78 9.61 3.77
C LEU A 34 -0.68 8.09 3.86
N VAL A 35 -1.50 7.40 3.07
CA VAL A 35 -1.68 5.95 3.17
C VAL A 35 -1.33 5.29 1.85
N ILE A 36 -0.60 4.19 1.91
CA ILE A 36 -0.37 3.29 0.78
C ILE A 36 -0.82 1.87 1.11
N GLU A 37 -1.00 1.07 0.07
CA GLU A 37 -1.35 -0.34 0.20
C GLU A 37 -0.23 -1.25 -0.32
N THR A 38 -0.16 -2.45 0.24
CA THR A 38 0.67 -3.55 -0.23
C THR A 38 -0.14 -4.83 -0.18
N VAL A 39 -0.07 -5.64 -1.23
CA VAL A 39 -0.78 -6.93 -1.27
C VAL A 39 0.24 -8.05 -1.36
N VAL A 40 0.12 -9.01 -0.45
CA VAL A 40 0.91 -10.26 -0.45
C VAL A 40 -0.01 -11.37 -0.89
N ILE A 41 0.35 -12.04 -1.98
CA ILE A 41 -0.44 -13.11 -2.60
C ILE A 41 0.40 -14.40 -2.54
N PRO A 42 -0.01 -15.39 -1.75
CA PRO A 42 0.58 -16.73 -1.80
C PRO A 42 0.38 -17.34 -3.20
N TRP A 43 1.42 -17.98 -3.72
CA TRP A 43 1.37 -18.64 -5.03
C TRP A 43 1.95 -20.06 -4.95
N ASP A 44 1.83 -20.81 -6.05
CA ASP A 44 2.27 -22.20 -6.13
C ASP A 44 3.75 -22.38 -5.78
N ARG A 45 4.09 -23.58 -5.29
CA ARG A 45 5.47 -24.05 -5.04
C ARG A 45 6.29 -23.12 -4.14
N GLY A 46 5.65 -22.50 -3.14
CA GLY A 46 6.31 -21.64 -2.16
C GLY A 46 6.65 -20.24 -2.69
N ARG A 47 6.18 -19.88 -3.88
CA ARG A 47 6.33 -18.52 -4.41
C ARG A 47 5.36 -17.57 -3.70
N THR A 48 5.78 -16.33 -3.50
CA THR A 48 4.92 -15.25 -3.00
C THR A 48 5.05 -14.07 -3.94
N ILE A 49 3.92 -13.48 -4.33
CA ILE A 49 3.87 -12.26 -5.14
C ILE A 49 3.59 -11.09 -4.19
N ALA A 50 4.37 -10.03 -4.33
CA ALA A 50 4.16 -8.79 -3.60
C ALA A 50 3.79 -7.67 -4.59
N CYS A 51 2.65 -7.03 -4.37
CA CYS A 51 2.26 -5.81 -5.04
C CYS A 51 2.65 -4.63 -4.16
N VAL A 52 3.53 -3.77 -4.66
CA VAL A 52 4.01 -2.58 -3.98
C VAL A 52 3.46 -1.33 -4.64
N SER A 53 3.15 -0.32 -3.84
CA SER A 53 2.76 1.00 -4.34
C SER A 53 4.00 1.81 -4.72
N SER A 54 3.94 2.55 -5.82
CA SER A 54 5.02 3.45 -6.26
C SER A 54 4.74 4.93 -5.98
N GLN A 55 3.48 5.28 -5.71
CA GLN A 55 3.02 6.66 -5.51
C GLN A 55 1.86 6.65 -4.50
N VAL A 56 1.65 7.78 -3.83
CA VAL A 56 0.38 8.05 -3.14
C VAL A 56 -0.57 8.68 -4.16
N GLY A 57 -1.59 7.93 -4.57
CA GLY A 57 -2.51 8.35 -5.64
C GLY A 57 -1.89 8.16 -7.02
N CYS A 58 -2.65 8.50 -8.07
CA CYS A 58 -2.17 8.45 -9.44
C CYS A 58 -2.87 9.51 -10.30
N ALA A 59 -2.08 10.40 -10.91
CA ALA A 59 -2.60 11.52 -11.71
C ALA A 59 -3.06 11.12 -13.12
N MET A 60 -2.88 9.85 -13.52
CA MET A 60 -3.24 9.37 -14.86
C MET A 60 -4.76 9.38 -15.12
N ASN A 61 -5.58 9.52 -14.08
CA ASN A 61 -7.04 9.63 -14.16
C ASN A 61 -7.71 8.48 -14.95
N CYS A 62 -7.17 7.27 -14.83
CA CYS A 62 -7.74 6.09 -15.47
C CYS A 62 -9.10 5.77 -14.84
N GLN A 63 -10.17 5.81 -15.65
CA GLN A 63 -11.55 5.69 -15.16
C GLN A 63 -11.89 4.32 -14.56
N PHE A 64 -11.11 3.28 -14.87
CA PHE A 64 -11.28 1.94 -14.29
C PHE A 64 -10.45 1.73 -13.01
N CYS A 65 -9.54 2.65 -12.68
CA CYS A 65 -8.61 2.49 -11.56
C CYS A 65 -9.12 3.27 -10.35
N TYR A 66 -9.38 2.57 -9.24
CA TYR A 66 -9.82 3.24 -8.01
C TYR A 66 -8.86 4.35 -7.59
N THR A 67 -7.55 4.07 -7.58
CA THR A 67 -6.50 5.06 -7.28
C THR A 67 -6.45 6.19 -8.31
N GLY A 68 -6.79 5.92 -9.57
CA GLY A 68 -6.85 6.93 -10.64
C GLY A 68 -8.05 7.87 -10.54
N GLN A 69 -9.20 7.38 -10.05
CA GLN A 69 -10.39 8.22 -9.78
C GLN A 69 -10.21 9.05 -8.50
N LYS A 70 -9.31 8.64 -7.60
CA LYS A 70 -9.06 9.27 -6.30
C LYS A 70 -7.81 10.14 -6.39
N THR A 71 -7.91 11.29 -7.05
CA THR A 71 -6.83 12.27 -7.13
C THR A 71 -6.54 12.84 -5.73
N ALA A 72 -5.37 12.52 -5.18
CA ALA A 72 -4.69 13.20 -4.06
C ALA A 72 -5.25 13.09 -2.62
N ASP A 73 -6.31 12.32 -2.33
CA ASP A 73 -6.76 12.14 -0.92
C ASP A 73 -7.03 10.65 -0.57
N ILE A 74 -5.96 9.91 -0.28
CA ILE A 74 -6.02 8.53 0.23
C ILE A 74 -6.12 8.54 1.76
N ARG A 75 -7.12 9.24 2.31
CA ARG A 75 -7.43 9.21 3.74
C ARG A 75 -8.22 7.96 4.13
N LEU A 76 -8.05 7.56 5.40
CA LEU A 76 -8.63 6.37 6.06
C LEU A 76 -10.10 6.11 5.80
N SER A 77 -10.90 7.17 5.76
CA SER A 77 -12.36 7.11 5.70
C SER A 77 -12.89 6.36 4.47
N HIS A 78 -12.07 6.17 3.44
CA HIS A 78 -12.49 5.52 2.19
C HIS A 78 -12.04 4.07 2.04
N PHE A 79 -11.10 3.58 2.84
CA PHE A 79 -10.58 2.20 2.76
C PHE A 79 -11.33 1.19 3.63
N LEU A 80 -12.00 1.65 4.68
CA LEU A 80 -12.72 0.76 5.59
C LEU A 80 -14.11 0.37 5.06
N SER A 81 -14.57 1.03 3.99
CA SER A 81 -15.89 0.86 3.38
C SER A 81 -15.91 -0.12 2.20
N SER A 82 -14.76 -0.73 1.86
CA SER A 82 -14.59 -1.70 0.78
C SER A 82 -13.91 -2.99 1.23
#